data_AF-A0A1L4C0P0-F1
#
_entry.id   AF-A0A1L4C0P0-F1
#
_cell.length_a   1.000
_cell.length_b   1.000
_cell.length_c   1.000
_cell.angle_alpha   90.00
_cell.angle_beta   90.00
_cell.angle_gamma   90.00
#
_symmetry.space_group_name_H-M   'P 1'
#
loop_
_entity.id
_entity.type
_entity.pdbx_description
1 polymer ?
#
loop_
_entity_poly.entity_id
_entity_poly.type
_entity_poly.pdbx_seq_one_letter_code
_entity_poly.pdbx_strand_id
1 'polypeptide(L)'
;MKRTTHSKYPGIFAWLTVLVWMAIIFWFSSQPASESAQLSFGAMEVGSQVVNHWRIVGAILFVLFFNVFLIWLKQRTMPLWGKIVISVLFLLFCGLTVYFLLTIVRPRLGINNLREMNYYVLHNFIRKNAHFFIYLLFGVLVKNALSTSNIKGIKAILIALLICAAYAASDEFHQSFVPGRTSLISDIFIDSSGSFVGILLYSILDWISGKRSIWQAFWNIMIITRL
;
A
#
# COMPACT_ATOMS: atom_id res chain seq x y z
N MET A 1 2.65 0.43 35.25
CA MET A 1 1.58 -0.60 35.15
C MET A 1 1.53 -1.14 33.73
N LYS A 2 2.05 -2.36 33.45
CA LYS A 2 1.98 -2.97 32.11
C LYS A 2 0.52 -3.37 31.83
N ARG A 3 -0.26 -2.55 31.11
CA ARG A 3 -1.62 -2.92 30.67
C ARG A 3 -1.54 -4.15 29.77
N THR A 4 -1.88 -5.32 30.29
CA THR A 4 -2.06 -6.56 29.53
C THR A 4 -3.45 -6.58 28.90
N THR A 5 -3.63 -5.82 27.82
CA THR A 5 -4.81 -6.01 26.97
C THR A 5 -4.65 -7.33 26.21
N HIS A 6 -5.39 -8.36 26.63
CA HIS A 6 -5.53 -9.57 25.83
C HIS A 6 -6.21 -9.20 24.51
N SER A 7 -5.60 -9.59 23.39
CA SER A 7 -6.20 -9.44 22.06
C SER A 7 -7.54 -10.17 22.05
N LYS A 8 -8.66 -9.47 21.87
CA LYS A 8 -9.93 -10.11 21.49
C LYS A 8 -9.94 -10.53 20.02
N TYR A 9 -8.97 -10.05 19.22
CA TYR A 9 -8.83 -10.45 17.82
C TYR A 9 -8.16 -11.83 17.74
N PRO A 10 -8.78 -12.83 17.10
CA PRO A 10 -8.23 -14.17 17.02
C PRO A 10 -6.95 -14.18 16.19
N GLY A 11 -5.85 -14.64 16.78
CA GLY A 11 -4.56 -14.75 16.08
C GLY A 11 -4.63 -15.56 14.79
N ILE A 12 -5.57 -16.51 14.71
CA ILE A 12 -5.80 -17.33 13.52
C ILE A 12 -6.21 -16.49 12.30
N PHE A 13 -7.00 -15.42 12.46
CA PHE A 13 -7.36 -14.56 11.34
C PHE A 13 -6.18 -13.73 10.84
N ALA A 14 -5.29 -13.30 11.73
CA ALA A 14 -4.09 -12.57 11.33
C ALA A 14 -3.11 -13.47 10.55
N TRP A 15 -2.99 -14.74 10.92
CA TRP A 15 -2.19 -15.69 10.15
C TRP A 15 -2.89 -16.13 8.85
N LEU A 16 -4.22 -16.23 8.83
CA LEU A 16 -4.95 -16.50 7.61
C LEU A 16 -4.73 -15.41 6.55
N THR A 17 -4.73 -14.13 6.93
CA THR A 17 -4.43 -13.05 5.97
C THR A 17 -3.00 -13.11 5.44
N VAL A 18 -2.03 -13.53 6.26
CA VAL A 18 -0.66 -13.81 5.82
C VAL A 18 -0.65 -14.93 4.77
N LEU A 19 -1.31 -16.06 5.03
CA LEU A 19 -1.36 -17.20 4.12
C LEU A 19 -2.06 -16.87 2.80
N VAL A 20 -3.19 -16.16 2.86
CA VAL A 20 -3.89 -15.69 1.66
C VAL A 20 -2.98 -14.77 0.84
N TRP A 21 -2.25 -13.87 1.49
CA TRP A 21 -1.34 -12.96 0.81
C TRP A 21 -0.14 -13.69 0.19
N MET A 22 0.40 -14.71 0.87
CA MET A 22 1.41 -15.60 0.31
C MET A 22 0.90 -16.27 -0.97
N ALA A 23 -0.32 -16.81 -0.96
CA ALA A 23 -0.93 -17.42 -2.14
C ALA A 23 -1.07 -16.43 -3.31
N ILE A 24 -1.39 -15.16 -3.03
CA ILE A 24 -1.45 -14.10 -4.06
C ILE A 24 -0.06 -13.85 -4.65
N ILE A 25 0.98 -13.69 -3.82
CA ILE A 25 2.36 -13.51 -4.30
C ILE A 25 2.79 -14.71 -5.15
N PHE A 26 2.54 -15.92 -4.68
CA PHE A 26 2.87 -17.14 -5.38
C PHE A 26 2.16 -17.24 -6.74
N TRP A 27 0.89 -16.85 -6.81
CA TRP A 27 0.14 -16.83 -8.07
C TRP A 27 0.77 -15.88 -9.09
N PHE A 28 1.19 -14.67 -8.70
CA PHE A 28 1.92 -13.76 -9.59
C PHE A 28 3.29 -14.31 -10.01
N SER A 29 3.98 -14.98 -9.10
CA SER A 29 5.30 -15.58 -9.31
C SER A 29 5.28 -16.78 -10.25
N SER A 30 4.20 -17.58 -10.22
CA SER A 30 4.02 -18.75 -11.10
C SER A 30 3.77 -18.44 -12.56
N GLN A 31 3.50 -17.18 -12.91
CA GLN A 31 3.17 -16.79 -14.27
C GLN A 31 4.42 -16.74 -15.15
N PRO A 32 4.38 -17.31 -16.37
CA PRO A 32 5.43 -17.17 -17.37
C PRO A 32 5.79 -15.70 -17.65
N ALA A 33 7.00 -15.46 -18.15
CA ALA A 33 7.45 -14.10 -18.41
C ALA A 33 6.58 -13.33 -19.41
N SER A 34 5.98 -14.01 -20.40
CA SER A 34 5.06 -13.38 -21.36
C SER A 34 3.79 -12.85 -20.69
N GLU A 35 3.17 -13.62 -19.80
CA GLU A 35 1.97 -13.22 -19.07
C GLU A 35 2.26 -12.09 -18.07
N SER A 36 3.38 -12.19 -17.35
CA SER A 36 3.84 -11.10 -16.48
C SER A 36 4.06 -9.79 -17.22
N ALA A 37 4.57 -9.90 -18.45
CA ALA A 37 4.80 -8.76 -19.29
C ALA A 37 3.46 -8.12 -19.70
N GLN A 38 2.50 -8.93 -20.16
CA GLN A 38 1.14 -8.48 -20.49
C GLN A 38 0.47 -7.76 -19.31
N LEU A 39 0.58 -8.26 -18.08
CA LEU A 39 0.05 -7.58 -16.89
C LEU A 39 0.67 -6.20 -16.66
N SER A 40 1.99 -6.08 -16.86
CA SER A 40 2.69 -4.81 -16.73
C SER A 40 2.23 -3.81 -17.80
N PHE A 41 1.99 -4.27 -19.04
CA PHE A 41 1.43 -3.42 -20.09
C PHE A 41 0.00 -3.02 -19.83
N GLY A 42 -0.85 -3.94 -19.33
CA GLY A 42 -2.19 -3.61 -18.89
C GLY A 42 -2.18 -2.52 -17.81
N ALA A 43 -1.30 -2.62 -16.82
CA ALA A 43 -1.13 -1.59 -15.79
C ALA A 43 -0.68 -0.23 -16.38
N MET A 44 0.23 -0.25 -17.35
CA MET A 44 0.67 0.96 -18.06
C MET A 44 -0.45 1.57 -18.91
N GLU A 45 -1.26 0.76 -19.56
CA GLU A 45 -2.40 1.21 -20.36
C GLU A 45 -3.44 1.88 -19.46
N VAL A 46 -3.79 1.27 -18.33
CA VAL A 46 -4.67 1.89 -17.32
C VAL A 46 -4.07 3.20 -16.82
N GLY A 47 -2.77 3.23 -16.51
CA GLY A 47 -2.07 4.45 -16.10
C GLY A 47 -2.14 5.55 -17.17
N SER A 48 -1.92 5.19 -18.44
CA SER A 48 -2.05 6.08 -19.58
C SER A 48 -3.48 6.60 -19.74
N GLN A 49 -4.49 5.73 -19.60
CA GLN A 49 -5.89 6.13 -19.63
C GLN A 49 -6.23 7.11 -18.50
N VAL A 50 -5.73 6.88 -17.28
CA VAL A 50 -5.91 7.79 -16.14
C VAL A 50 -5.29 9.16 -16.41
N VAL A 51 -4.07 9.21 -16.96
CA VAL A 51 -3.39 10.46 -17.31
C VAL A 51 -4.10 11.17 -18.47
N ASN A 52 -4.58 10.45 -19.48
CA ASN A 52 -5.32 11.03 -20.60
C ASN A 52 -6.68 11.58 -20.16
N HIS A 53 -7.36 10.90 -19.23
CA HIS A 53 -8.65 11.31 -18.66
C HIS A 53 -8.50 12.07 -17.34
N TRP A 54 -7.34 12.68 -17.07
CA TRP A 54 -7.02 13.31 -15.78
C TRP A 54 -8.07 14.34 -15.32
N ARG A 55 -8.77 15.00 -16.24
CA ARG A 55 -9.86 15.95 -15.92
C ARG A 55 -11.03 15.24 -15.23
N ILE A 56 -11.44 14.10 -15.77
CA ILE A 56 -12.57 13.31 -15.27
C ILE A 56 -12.15 12.65 -13.95
N VAL A 57 -10.97 12.02 -13.91
CA VAL A 57 -10.43 11.39 -12.71
C VAL A 57 -10.28 12.43 -11.58
N GLY A 58 -9.72 13.60 -11.90
CA GLY A 58 -9.57 14.70 -10.95
C GLY A 58 -10.92 15.23 -10.44
N ALA A 59 -11.93 15.34 -11.30
CA ALA A 59 -13.27 15.73 -10.89
C ALA A 59 -13.93 14.70 -9.95
N ILE A 60 -13.81 13.41 -10.26
CA ILE A 60 -14.32 12.33 -9.41
C ILE A 60 -13.63 12.36 -8.04
N LEU A 61 -12.30 12.45 -8.01
CA LEU A 61 -11.53 12.52 -6.77
C LEU A 61 -11.89 13.76 -5.96
N PHE A 62 -12.07 14.91 -6.62
CA PHE A 62 -12.51 16.13 -5.97
C PHE A 62 -13.89 15.96 -5.33
N VAL A 63 -14.86 15.39 -6.05
CA VAL A 63 -16.20 15.14 -5.51
C VAL A 63 -16.14 14.22 -4.30
N LEU A 64 -15.42 13.10 -4.38
CA LEU A 64 -15.28 12.16 -3.26
C LEU A 64 -14.62 12.83 -2.04
N PHE A 65 -13.51 13.52 -2.25
CA PHE A 65 -12.78 14.20 -1.18
C PHE A 65 -13.58 15.35 -0.57
N PHE A 66 -14.29 16.11 -1.40
CA PHE A 66 -15.18 17.18 -0.95
C PHE A 66 -16.33 16.64 -0.10
N ASN A 67 -16.91 15.49 -0.47
CA ASN A 67 -17.94 14.83 0.35
C ASN A 67 -17.38 14.42 1.73
N VAL A 68 -16.20 13.83 1.78
CA VAL A 68 -15.53 13.47 3.05
C VAL A 68 -15.25 14.73 3.88
N PHE A 69 -14.78 15.80 3.24
CA PHE A 69 -14.54 17.10 3.87
C PHE A 69 -15.83 17.68 4.47
N LEU A 70 -16.96 17.62 3.76
CA LEU A 70 -18.26 18.10 4.28
C LEU A 70 -18.72 17.29 5.50
N ILE A 71 -18.56 15.96 5.47
CA ILE A 71 -18.87 15.09 6.61
C ILE A 71 -18.00 15.47 7.82
N TRP A 72 -16.70 15.67 7.59
CA TRP A 72 -15.76 16.11 8.63
C TRP A 72 -16.11 17.49 9.19
N LEU A 73 -16.48 18.45 8.33
CA LEU A 73 -16.83 19.82 8.70
C LEU A 73 -18.14 19.85 9.52
N LYS A 74 -19.10 18.99 9.17
CA LYS A 74 -20.36 18.84 9.90
C LYS A 74 -20.14 18.43 11.37
N GLN A 75 -19.15 17.58 11.63
CA GLN A 75 -18.83 17.08 12.99
C GLN A 75 -18.18 18.13 13.90
N ARG A 76 -17.81 19.32 13.39
CA ARG A 76 -17.15 20.35 14.18
C ARG A 76 -18.14 21.34 14.80
N THR A 77 -18.03 21.51 16.12
CA THR A 77 -18.73 22.52 16.92
C THR A 77 -18.05 23.88 16.76
N MET A 78 -18.34 24.55 15.65
CA MET A 78 -17.83 25.88 15.33
C MET A 78 -18.94 26.76 14.75
N PRO A 79 -18.88 28.09 14.94
CA PRO A 79 -19.88 29.01 14.39
C PRO A 79 -19.91 28.96 12.85
N LEU A 80 -21.03 29.34 12.25
CA LEU A 80 -21.25 29.26 10.80
C LEU A 80 -20.16 29.99 10.00
N TRP A 81 -19.74 31.18 10.46
CA TRP A 81 -18.67 31.94 9.80
C TRP A 81 -17.35 31.16 9.75
N GLY A 82 -17.01 30.40 10.80
CA GLY A 82 -15.81 29.56 10.83
C GLY A 82 -15.88 28.44 9.80
N LYS A 83 -17.06 27.82 9.64
CA LYS A 83 -17.29 26.79 8.60
C LYS A 83 -17.15 27.37 7.20
N ILE A 84 -17.65 28.58 6.97
CA ILE A 84 -17.53 29.29 5.68
C ILE A 84 -16.07 29.58 5.38
N VAL A 85 -15.33 30.16 6.34
CA VAL A 85 -13.90 30.48 6.17
C VAL A 85 -13.09 29.22 5.81
N ILE A 86 -13.27 28.12 6.55
CA ILE A 86 -12.56 26.86 6.27
C ILE A 86 -12.93 26.31 4.89
N SER A 87 -14.21 26.42 4.48
CA SER A 87 -14.65 25.98 3.15
C SER A 87 -14.01 26.81 2.03
N VAL A 88 -13.89 28.12 2.21
CA VAL A 88 -13.21 29.01 1.25
C VAL A 88 -11.73 28.66 1.15
N LEU A 89 -11.04 28.49 2.28
CA LEU A 89 -9.63 28.10 2.31
C LEU A 89 -9.41 26.74 1.63
N PHE A 90 -10.29 25.78 1.86
CA PHE A 90 -10.26 24.47 1.20
C PHE A 90 -10.40 24.59 -0.32
N LEU A 91 -11.36 25.38 -0.80
CA LEU A 91 -11.58 25.59 -2.23
C LEU A 91 -10.41 26.32 -2.89
N LEU A 92 -9.82 27.32 -2.22
CA LEU A 92 -8.60 27.99 -2.68
C LEU A 92 -7.43 27.02 -2.78
N PHE A 93 -7.22 26.18 -1.77
CA PHE A 93 -6.17 25.15 -1.81
C PHE A 93 -6.38 24.16 -2.96
N CYS A 94 -7.61 23.70 -3.18
CA CYS A 94 -7.94 22.83 -4.31
C CYS A 94 -7.69 23.52 -5.65
N GLY A 95 -8.12 24.78 -5.80
CA GLY A 95 -7.91 25.57 -7.01
C GLY A 95 -6.42 25.78 -7.32
N LEU A 96 -5.62 26.14 -6.31
CA LEU A 96 -4.16 26.26 -6.43
C LEU A 96 -3.51 24.93 -6.82
N THR A 97 -3.97 23.82 -6.23
CA THR A 97 -3.49 22.48 -6.57
C THR A 97 -3.80 22.14 -8.03
N VAL A 98 -5.03 22.40 -8.50
CA VAL A 98 -5.42 22.17 -9.90
C VAL A 98 -4.59 23.05 -10.85
N TYR A 99 -4.38 24.32 -10.50
CA TYR A 99 -3.53 25.23 -11.27
C TYR A 99 -2.08 24.72 -11.36
N PHE A 100 -1.49 24.30 -10.24
CA PHE A 100 -0.16 23.68 -10.20
C PHE A 100 -0.09 22.41 -11.05
N LEU A 101 -1.08 21.53 -10.95
CA LEU A 101 -1.16 20.30 -11.76
C LEU A 101 -1.23 20.62 -13.25
N LEU A 102 -2.00 21.65 -13.64
CA LEU A 102 -2.17 22.06 -15.03
C LEU A 102 -0.93 22.71 -15.65
N THR A 103 -0.25 23.57 -14.90
CA THR A 103 0.83 24.42 -15.41
C THR A 103 2.21 23.79 -15.24
N ILE A 104 2.43 23.03 -14.17
CA ILE A 104 3.74 22.47 -13.84
C ILE A 104 3.79 20.99 -14.15
N VAL A 105 2.82 20.21 -13.67
CA VAL A 105 2.89 18.75 -13.69
C VAL A 105 2.49 18.18 -15.05
N ARG A 106 1.33 18.58 -15.59
CA ARG A 106 0.80 18.04 -16.85
C ARG A 106 1.75 18.21 -18.04
N PRO A 107 2.36 19.38 -18.29
CA PRO A 107 3.28 19.53 -19.43
C PRO A 107 4.53 18.64 -19.30
N ARG A 108 4.93 18.29 -18.06
CA ARG A 108 6.08 17.42 -17.78
C ARG A 108 5.73 15.92 -17.79
N LEU A 109 4.46 15.57 -17.60
CA LEU A 109 3.95 14.19 -17.67
C LEU A 109 3.48 13.77 -19.07
N GLY A 110 3.82 14.54 -20.12
CA GLY A 110 3.50 14.18 -21.51
C GLY A 110 3.99 12.76 -21.84
N ILE A 111 3.05 11.83 -22.01
CA ILE A 111 3.30 10.37 -22.20
C ILE A 111 4.18 10.06 -23.42
N ASN A 112 4.36 11.03 -24.32
CA ASN A 112 5.17 10.88 -25.53
C ASN A 112 6.61 10.41 -25.21
N ASN A 113 7.20 10.81 -24.09
CA ASN A 113 8.54 10.38 -23.67
C ASN A 113 8.56 8.99 -22.99
N LEU A 114 7.43 8.55 -22.39
CA LEU A 114 7.32 7.23 -21.74
C LEU A 114 7.09 6.12 -22.76
N ARG A 115 6.51 6.44 -23.92
CA ARG A 115 6.25 5.48 -25.01
C ARG A 115 7.52 5.14 -25.79
N GLU A 116 8.49 6.05 -25.79
CA GLU A 116 9.83 5.91 -26.40
C GLU A 116 10.83 5.18 -25.47
N MET A 117 10.55 5.08 -24.16
CA MET A 117 11.37 4.28 -23.25
C MET A 117 11.34 2.81 -23.68
N ASN A 118 12.51 2.18 -23.73
CA ASN A 118 12.66 0.77 -24.07
C ASN A 118 11.65 -0.09 -23.29
N TYR A 119 10.77 -0.78 -24.02
CA TYR A 119 9.74 -1.70 -23.52
C TYR A 119 10.23 -2.59 -22.37
N TYR A 120 11.46 -3.08 -22.50
CA TYR A 120 12.10 -3.93 -21.50
C TYR A 120 12.40 -3.18 -20.19
N VAL A 121 12.89 -1.94 -20.27
CA VAL A 121 13.22 -1.11 -19.11
C VAL A 121 11.95 -0.76 -18.34
N LEU A 122 10.90 -0.35 -19.06
CA LEU A 122 9.66 0.07 -18.43
C LEU A 122 8.90 -1.11 -17.79
N HIS A 123 8.83 -2.25 -18.47
CA HIS A 123 8.33 -3.51 -17.90
C HIS A 123 9.06 -3.85 -16.59
N ASN A 124 10.39 -3.89 -16.63
CA ASN A 124 11.19 -4.25 -15.46
C ASN A 124 11.03 -3.25 -14.32
N PHE A 125 10.87 -1.95 -14.63
CA PHE A 125 10.59 -0.93 -13.64
C PHE A 125 9.25 -1.16 -12.95
N ILE A 126 8.17 -1.34 -13.71
CA ILE A 126 6.83 -1.60 -13.16
C ILE A 126 6.83 -2.88 -12.32
N ARG A 127 7.41 -3.97 -12.83
CA ARG A 127 7.53 -5.24 -12.11
C ARG A 127 8.25 -5.07 -10.78
N LYS A 128 9.44 -4.45 -10.77
CA LYS A 128 10.24 -4.27 -9.54
C LYS A 128 9.54 -3.41 -8.49
N ASN A 129 8.81 -2.38 -8.91
CA ASN A 129 8.00 -1.58 -7.98
C ASN A 129 6.81 -2.38 -7.43
N ALA A 130 6.11 -3.16 -8.25
CA ALA A 130 5.01 -4.01 -7.80
C ALA A 130 5.47 -5.04 -6.75
N HIS A 131 6.63 -5.66 -7.00
CA HIS A 131 7.33 -6.57 -6.07
C HIS A 131 7.66 -5.89 -4.74
N PHE A 132 8.26 -4.68 -4.78
CA PHE A 132 8.50 -3.91 -3.57
C PHE A 132 7.22 -3.65 -2.76
N PHE A 133 6.13 -3.23 -3.40
CA PHE A 133 4.87 -2.91 -2.70
C PHE A 133 4.13 -4.17 -2.18
N ILE A 134 4.13 -5.27 -2.94
CA ILE A 134 3.45 -6.51 -2.51
C ILE A 134 4.14 -7.10 -1.28
N TYR A 135 5.47 -7.04 -1.24
CA TYR A 135 6.26 -7.46 -0.08
C TYR A 135 6.22 -6.45 1.08
N LEU A 136 6.05 -5.15 0.81
CA LEU A 136 5.76 -4.16 1.85
C LEU A 136 4.48 -4.51 2.61
N LEU A 137 3.39 -4.80 1.89
CA LEU A 137 2.15 -5.24 2.53
C LEU A 137 2.32 -6.58 3.23
N PHE A 138 3.09 -7.52 2.65
CA PHE A 138 3.42 -8.77 3.32
C PHE A 138 4.12 -8.55 4.66
N GLY A 139 5.13 -7.67 4.73
CA GLY A 139 5.81 -7.30 5.97
C GLY A 139 4.87 -6.71 7.03
N VAL A 140 3.92 -5.86 6.61
CA VAL A 140 2.86 -5.33 7.49
C VAL A 140 2.00 -6.47 8.07
N LEU A 141 1.58 -7.42 7.23
CA LEU A 141 0.71 -8.54 7.62
C LEU A 141 1.44 -9.51 8.57
N VAL A 142 2.68 -9.88 8.26
CA VAL A 142 3.50 -10.76 9.13
C VAL A 142 3.74 -10.09 10.48
N LYS A 143 4.11 -8.80 10.49
CA LYS A 143 4.35 -8.08 11.75
C LYS A 143 3.08 -7.99 12.61
N ASN A 144 1.92 -7.81 11.98
CA ASN A 144 0.63 -7.85 12.64
C ASN A 144 0.30 -9.23 13.24
N ALA A 145 0.51 -10.30 12.48
CA ALA A 145 0.27 -11.67 12.94
C ALA A 145 1.14 -12.01 14.17
N LEU A 146 2.42 -11.61 14.14
CA LEU A 146 3.33 -11.76 15.28
C LEU A 146 2.88 -10.94 16.50
N SER A 147 2.45 -9.69 16.30
CA SER A 147 1.96 -8.83 17.40
C SER A 147 0.72 -9.41 18.06
N THR A 148 -0.20 -9.95 17.25
CA THR A 148 -1.42 -10.64 17.72
C THR A 148 -1.08 -11.94 18.45
N SER A 149 -0.01 -12.61 18.04
CA SER A 149 0.56 -13.79 18.71
C SER A 149 1.43 -13.44 19.93
N ASN A 150 1.35 -12.20 20.43
CA ASN A 150 2.03 -11.72 21.62
C ASN A 150 3.58 -11.64 21.50
N ILE A 151 4.13 -11.72 20.27
CA ILE A 151 5.55 -11.52 19.98
C ILE A 151 5.80 -10.02 19.73
N LYS A 152 6.77 -9.43 20.43
CA LYS A 152 6.89 -7.95 20.53
C LYS A 152 8.31 -7.44 20.34
N GLY A 153 8.40 -6.11 20.18
CA GLY A 153 9.64 -5.36 20.11
C GLY A 153 10.58 -5.87 19.01
N ILE A 154 11.88 -5.81 19.29
CA ILE A 154 12.91 -6.24 18.35
C ILE A 154 12.77 -7.71 17.94
N LYS A 155 12.33 -8.58 18.84
CA LYS A 155 12.10 -10.01 18.55
C LYS A 155 11.06 -10.19 17.43
N ALA A 156 9.97 -9.42 17.47
CA ALA A 156 8.95 -9.47 16.41
C ALA A 156 9.48 -8.93 15.08
N ILE A 157 10.32 -7.90 15.12
CA ILE A 157 10.94 -7.33 13.91
C ILE A 157 11.88 -8.35 13.27
N LEU A 158 12.77 -8.96 14.06
CA LEU A 158 13.72 -9.95 13.56
C LEU A 158 13.04 -11.20 12.99
N ILE A 159 12.03 -11.73 13.68
CA ILE A 159 11.26 -12.88 13.19
C ILE A 159 10.49 -12.51 11.91
N ALA A 160 9.88 -11.32 11.85
CA ALA A 160 9.19 -10.87 10.64
C ALA A 160 10.14 -10.76 9.46
N LEU A 161 11.32 -10.15 9.66
CA LEU A 161 12.33 -10.03 8.61
C LEU A 161 12.81 -11.39 8.13
N LEU A 162 13.03 -12.34 9.04
CA LEU A 162 13.44 -13.69 8.68
C LEU A 162 12.37 -14.41 7.85
N ILE A 163 11.09 -14.34 8.26
CA ILE A 163 9.97 -14.93 7.51
C ILE A 163 9.88 -14.29 6.11
N CYS A 164 9.93 -12.97 6.03
CA CYS A 164 9.83 -12.24 4.77
C CYS A 164 11.00 -12.52 3.82
N ALA A 165 12.24 -12.51 4.33
CA ALA A 165 13.42 -12.79 3.53
C ALA A 165 13.48 -14.26 3.07
N ALA A 166 13.10 -15.21 3.94
CA ALA A 166 13.01 -16.62 3.57
C ALA A 166 11.94 -16.86 2.49
N TYR A 167 10.80 -16.17 2.60
CA TYR A 167 9.75 -16.25 1.58
C TYR A 167 10.18 -15.63 0.26
N ALA A 168 10.81 -14.44 0.28
CA ALA A 168 11.36 -13.81 -0.93
C ALA A 168 12.40 -14.69 -1.63
N ALA A 169 13.30 -15.33 -0.87
CA ALA A 169 14.27 -16.26 -1.42
C ALA A 169 13.60 -17.52 -2.02
N SER A 170 12.55 -18.03 -1.35
CA SER A 170 11.79 -19.19 -1.84
C SER A 170 11.02 -18.85 -3.11
N ASP A 171 10.48 -17.64 -3.20
CA ASP A 171 9.77 -17.14 -4.38
C ASP A 171 10.70 -17.00 -5.58
N GLU A 172 11.88 -16.41 -5.38
CA GLU A 172 12.88 -16.26 -6.44
C GLU A 172 13.42 -17.61 -6.91
N PHE A 173 13.60 -18.56 -5.98
CA PHE A 173 13.96 -19.94 -6.30
C PHE A 173 12.86 -20.61 -7.11
N HIS A 174 11.59 -20.44 -6.75
CA HIS A 174 10.46 -20.95 -7.53
C HIS A 174 10.42 -20.35 -8.95
N GLN A 175 10.66 -19.04 -9.10
CA GLN A 175 10.72 -18.38 -10.41
C GLN A 175 11.80 -18.96 -11.32
N SER A 176 12.85 -19.58 -10.78
CA SER A 176 13.90 -20.22 -11.60
C SER A 176 13.39 -21.40 -12.42
N PHE A 177 12.26 -21.99 -12.01
CA PHE A 177 11.60 -23.08 -12.71
C PHE A 177 10.48 -22.60 -13.65
N VAL A 178 10.17 -21.30 -13.66
CA VAL A 178 9.09 -20.73 -14.46
C VAL A 178 9.62 -20.32 -15.85
N PRO A 179 8.98 -20.75 -16.95
CA PRO A 179 9.46 -20.48 -18.30
C PRO A 179 9.65 -18.99 -18.60
N GLY A 180 10.86 -18.64 -19.08
CA GLY A 180 11.22 -17.28 -19.49
C GLY A 180 11.47 -16.30 -18.33
N ARG A 181 11.33 -16.73 -17.06
CA ARG A 181 11.70 -15.93 -15.90
C ARG A 181 13.21 -16.01 -15.67
N THR A 182 13.75 -14.95 -15.07
CA THR A 182 15.16 -14.91 -14.66
C THR A 182 15.19 -14.68 -13.17
N SER A 183 15.87 -15.57 -12.45
CA SER A 183 16.06 -15.43 -11.01
C SER A 183 17.28 -14.55 -10.73
N LEU A 184 17.08 -13.44 -10.04
CA LEU A 184 18.08 -12.45 -9.68
C LEU A 184 18.11 -12.23 -8.18
N ILE A 185 19.31 -12.29 -7.59
CA ILE A 185 19.52 -11.95 -6.17
C ILE A 185 19.05 -10.51 -5.87
N SER A 186 19.13 -9.61 -6.86
CA SER A 186 18.60 -8.25 -6.72
C SER A 186 17.11 -8.20 -6.38
N ASP A 187 16.33 -9.16 -6.87
CA ASP A 187 14.88 -9.19 -6.68
C ASP A 187 14.55 -9.61 -5.24
N ILE A 188 15.31 -10.57 -4.68
CA ILE A 188 15.26 -10.92 -3.23
C ILE A 188 15.54 -9.69 -2.36
N PHE A 189 16.53 -8.86 -2.72
CA PHE A 189 16.84 -7.64 -1.98
C PHE A 189 15.73 -6.59 -2.07
N ILE A 190 15.13 -6.42 -3.24
CA ILE A 190 14.00 -5.50 -3.43
C ILE A 190 12.81 -5.94 -2.59
N ASP A 191 12.44 -7.22 -2.64
CA ASP A 191 11.33 -7.80 -1.88
C ASP A 191 11.57 -7.73 -0.36
N SER A 192 12.81 -8.02 0.07
CA SER A 192 13.21 -7.88 1.47
C SER A 192 13.19 -6.43 1.94
N SER A 193 13.58 -5.48 1.08
CA SER A 193 13.55 -4.04 1.40
C SER A 193 12.12 -3.52 1.54
N GLY A 194 11.20 -3.96 0.67
CA GLY A 194 9.77 -3.67 0.78
C GLY A 194 9.22 -4.16 2.12
N SER A 195 9.47 -5.42 2.43
CA SER A 195 9.08 -6.05 3.70
C SER A 195 9.61 -5.29 4.92
N PHE A 196 10.89 -4.87 4.89
CA PHE A 196 11.50 -4.09 5.95
C PHE A 196 10.77 -2.75 6.18
N VAL A 197 10.47 -2.01 5.10
CA VAL A 197 9.70 -0.77 5.19
C VAL A 197 8.31 -1.02 5.77
N GLY A 198 7.63 -2.08 5.34
CA GLY A 198 6.32 -2.47 5.86
C GLY A 198 6.33 -2.78 7.36
N ILE A 199 7.34 -3.54 7.81
CA ILE A 199 7.55 -3.87 9.22
C ILE A 199 7.82 -2.60 10.05
N LEU A 200 8.65 -1.69 9.53
CA LEU A 200 8.97 -0.43 10.19
C LEU A 200 7.73 0.46 10.31
N LEU A 201 6.97 0.64 9.22
CA LEU A 201 5.72 1.41 9.22
C LEU A 201 4.73 0.87 10.24
N TYR A 202 4.51 -0.45 10.27
CA TYR A 202 3.65 -1.05 11.28
C TYR A 202 4.16 -0.80 12.70
N SER A 203 5.47 -0.95 12.93
CA SER A 203 6.07 -0.77 14.26
C SER A 203 5.97 0.68 14.75
N ILE A 204 6.12 1.67 13.86
CA ILE A 204 5.91 3.09 14.15
C ILE A 204 4.44 3.34 14.50
N LEU A 205 3.50 2.79 13.73
CA LEU A 205 2.07 2.95 13.99
C LEU A 205 1.65 2.30 15.33
N ASP A 206 2.19 1.13 15.67
CA ASP A 206 1.98 0.46 16.95
C ASP A 206 2.51 1.32 18.12
N TRP A 207 3.70 1.93 17.94
CA TRP A 207 4.30 2.83 18.91
C TRP A 207 3.46 4.11 19.13
N ILE A 208 3.04 4.79 18.06
CA ILE A 208 2.24 6.02 18.12
C ILE A 208 0.86 5.75 18.72
N SER A 209 0.20 4.68 18.26
CA SER A 209 -1.21 4.42 18.63
C SER A 209 -1.36 3.90 20.07
N GLY A 210 -0.28 3.39 20.67
CA GLY A 210 -0.32 2.67 21.95
C GLY A 210 -1.22 1.43 21.95
N LYS A 211 -1.78 1.08 20.78
CA LYS A 211 -2.56 -0.12 20.53
C LYS A 211 -1.61 -1.20 20.03
N ARG A 212 -1.91 -2.46 20.35
CA ARG A 212 -1.03 -3.60 20.03
C ARG A 212 -1.25 -4.20 18.64
N SER A 213 -2.32 -3.78 17.96
CA SER A 213 -2.60 -4.15 16.58
C SER A 213 -3.57 -3.17 15.92
N ILE A 214 -3.31 -2.82 14.65
CA ILE A 214 -4.23 -2.07 13.79
C ILE A 214 -5.59 -2.78 13.72
N TRP A 215 -5.59 -4.11 13.67
CA TRP A 215 -6.81 -4.90 13.61
C TRP A 215 -7.51 -4.97 14.95
N GLN A 216 -6.79 -4.94 16.08
CA GLN A 216 -7.44 -4.71 17.38
C GLN A 216 -8.05 -3.31 17.45
N ALA A 217 -7.37 -2.30 16.91
CA ALA A 217 -7.92 -0.94 16.85
C ALA A 217 -9.23 -0.92 16.05
N PHE A 218 -9.22 -1.54 14.87
CA PHE A 218 -10.36 -1.64 13.98
C PHE A 218 -11.49 -2.52 14.54
N TRP A 219 -11.15 -3.70 15.08
CA TRP A 219 -12.09 -4.63 15.69
C TRP A 219 -12.79 -4.02 16.90
N ASN A 220 -12.05 -3.30 17.75
CA ASN A 220 -12.64 -2.59 18.88
C ASN A 220 -13.57 -1.47 18.41
N ILE A 221 -13.24 -0.74 17.33
CA ILE A 221 -14.15 0.25 16.73
C ILE A 221 -15.43 -0.43 16.26
N MET A 222 -15.34 -1.52 15.49
CA MET A 222 -16.53 -2.23 14.98
C MET A 222 -17.43 -2.80 16.08
N ILE A 223 -16.85 -3.31 17.17
CA ILE A 223 -17.62 -3.82 18.31
C ILE A 223 -18.27 -2.66 19.07
N ILE A 224 -17.55 -1.56 19.30
CA ILE A 224 -18.09 -0.39 20.01
C ILE A 224 -19.23 0.26 19.21
N THR A 225 -19.20 0.25 17.88
CA THR A 225 -20.32 0.72 17.05
C THR A 225 -21.54 -0.21 17.02
N ARG A 226 -21.48 -1.38 17.66
CA ARG A 226 -22.58 -2.35 17.76
C ARG A 226 -23.22 -2.41 19.16
N LEU A 227 -22.86 -1.49 20.06
CA LEU A 227 -23.46 -1.28 21.38
C LEU A 227 -24.07 0.12 21.46
#